data_AF-B1MZN9-F1
#
_entry.id   AF-B1MZN9-F1
#
_cell.length_a   1.000
_cell.length_b   1.000
_cell.length_c   1.000
_cell.angle_alpha   90.00
_cell.angle_beta   90.00
_cell.angle_gamma   90.00
#
_symmetry.space_group_name_H-M   'P 1'
#
loop_
_entity.id
_entity.type
_entity.pdbx_description
1 polymer ?
#
loop_
_entity_poly.entity_id
_entity_poly.type
_entity_poly.pdbx_seq_one_letter_code
_entity_poly.pdbx_strand_id
1 'polypeptide(L)'
;MTITIREAAVDSVEAAKQARRKGANRIELSSHLELGGLTPDTRTIIDTLMAVEDVPVVIMVRPRGGDFAYDDAELQQMQDSLQQIADLGGQYVTFGVVRNHQLDFDAMMLLINHAHELHLEVIMHMAFDHIAQESQQNVMQWLSDHHVKRILTHGGMLETPITDLLSELQTLVNTSPPDLTILPGGGVTVANAQRIANTLGVTEVHGSKIV
;
A
#
# COMPACT_ATOMS: atom_id res chain seq x y z
N MET A 1 20.77 -1.98 -8.19
CA MET A 1 19.53 -2.71 -8.44
C MET A 1 18.76 -2.08 -9.58
N THR A 2 18.23 -2.89 -10.50
CA THR A 2 17.32 -2.38 -11.54
C THR A 2 15.91 -2.37 -10.97
N ILE A 3 15.22 -1.21 -11.03
CA ILE A 3 13.81 -1.12 -10.64
C ILE A 3 12.97 -1.88 -11.67
N THR A 4 12.24 -2.88 -11.21
CA THR A 4 11.33 -3.69 -12.04
C THR A 4 9.90 -3.19 -11.93
N ILE A 5 9.51 -2.64 -10.77
CA ILE A 5 8.18 -2.06 -10.57
C ILE A 5 8.29 -0.61 -10.10
N ARG A 6 7.66 0.28 -10.87
CA ARG A 6 7.24 1.60 -10.42
C ARG A 6 5.73 1.57 -10.20
N GLU A 7 5.31 1.62 -8.93
CA GLU A 7 3.91 1.72 -8.56
C GLU A 7 3.52 3.20 -8.43
N ALA A 8 2.60 3.65 -9.28
CA ALA A 8 2.13 5.02 -9.27
C ALA A 8 0.85 5.16 -8.43
N ALA A 9 0.90 6.00 -7.40
CA ALA A 9 -0.29 6.42 -6.66
C ALA A 9 -1.09 7.45 -7.47
N VAL A 10 -2.36 7.16 -7.73
CA VAL A 10 -3.24 7.99 -8.55
C VAL A 10 -4.63 8.10 -7.93
N ASP A 11 -5.35 9.16 -8.28
CA ASP A 11 -6.69 9.48 -7.76
C ASP A 11 -7.81 9.44 -8.80
N SER A 12 -7.48 9.12 -10.05
CA SER A 12 -8.42 9.20 -11.16
C SER A 12 -8.02 8.29 -12.32
N VAL A 13 -9.02 7.91 -13.13
CA VAL A 13 -8.84 7.10 -14.33
C VAL A 13 -7.85 7.75 -15.30
N GLU A 14 -7.92 9.07 -15.48
CA GLU A 14 -7.02 9.80 -16.37
C GLU A 14 -5.58 9.83 -15.83
N ALA A 15 -5.39 9.99 -14.53
CA ALA A 15 -4.08 9.87 -13.91
C ALA A 15 -3.51 8.44 -14.05
N ALA A 16 -4.33 7.40 -13.88
CA ALA A 16 -3.94 6.00 -14.11
C ALA A 16 -3.45 5.77 -15.54
N LYS A 17 -4.24 6.20 -16.55
CA LYS A 17 -3.85 6.13 -17.97
C LYS A 17 -2.54 6.86 -18.25
N GLN A 18 -2.37 8.05 -17.67
CA GLN A 18 -1.15 8.84 -17.85
C GLN A 18 0.07 8.17 -17.22
N ALA A 19 -0.05 7.70 -15.97
CA ALA A 19 1.01 6.97 -15.29
C ALA A 19 1.41 5.72 -16.07
N ARG A 20 0.43 4.94 -16.54
CA ARG A 20 0.69 3.77 -17.40
C ARG A 20 1.46 4.14 -18.67
N ARG A 21 1.01 5.16 -19.40
CA ARG A 21 1.69 5.65 -20.63
C ARG A 21 3.13 6.13 -20.38
N LYS A 22 3.40 6.67 -19.19
CA LYS A 22 4.74 7.10 -18.76
C LYS A 22 5.62 5.96 -18.25
N GLY A 23 5.10 4.74 -18.20
CA GLY A 23 5.85 3.54 -17.88
C GLY A 23 5.67 3.02 -16.45
N ALA A 24 4.59 3.40 -15.76
CA ALA A 24 4.23 2.74 -14.50
C ALA A 24 3.93 1.26 -14.78
N ASN A 25 4.44 0.39 -13.90
CA ASN A 25 4.27 -1.06 -14.00
C ASN A 25 3.10 -1.56 -13.14
N ARG A 26 2.64 -0.73 -12.22
CA ARG A 26 1.53 -1.00 -11.31
C ARG A 26 0.89 0.33 -10.92
N ILE A 27 -0.40 0.30 -10.62
CA ILE A 27 -1.16 1.46 -10.15
C ILE A 27 -1.64 1.18 -8.73
N GLU A 28 -1.52 2.15 -7.83
CA GLU A 28 -2.32 2.22 -6.61
C GLU A 28 -3.43 3.26 -6.81
N LEU A 29 -4.69 2.80 -6.84
CA LEU A 29 -5.86 3.65 -7.01
C LEU A 29 -6.46 3.99 -5.65
N SER A 30 -6.51 5.29 -5.37
CA SER A 30 -7.17 5.85 -4.19
C SER A 30 -8.15 6.95 -4.60
N SER A 31 -8.97 7.45 -3.67
CA SER A 31 -9.52 8.80 -3.72
C SER A 31 -8.80 9.68 -2.70
N HIS A 32 -8.97 11.01 -2.76
CA HIS A 32 -8.50 11.92 -1.70
C HIS A 32 -7.03 11.72 -1.27
N LEU A 33 -6.09 11.79 -2.21
CA LEU A 33 -4.66 11.62 -1.91
C LEU A 33 -4.14 12.66 -0.91
N GLU A 34 -4.77 13.84 -0.82
CA GLU A 34 -4.49 14.86 0.19
C GLU A 34 -4.77 14.40 1.63
N LEU A 35 -5.59 13.36 1.80
CA LEU A 35 -5.87 12.72 3.09
C LEU A 35 -5.06 11.43 3.31
N GLY A 36 -4.08 11.17 2.44
CA GLY A 36 -3.28 9.93 2.44
C GLY A 36 -3.94 8.77 1.69
N GLY A 37 -4.96 9.04 0.88
CA GLY A 37 -5.69 8.03 0.10
C GLY A 37 -6.85 7.41 0.89
N LEU A 38 -8.03 7.39 0.27
CA LEU A 38 -9.27 6.78 0.76
C LEU A 38 -9.81 5.78 -0.28
N THR A 39 -10.79 4.97 0.10
CA THR A 39 -11.47 4.06 -0.83
C THR A 39 -12.05 4.87 -2.01
N PRO A 40 -11.70 4.56 -3.27
CA PRO A 40 -12.30 5.20 -4.45
C PRO A 40 -13.74 4.74 -4.67
N ASP A 41 -14.53 5.55 -5.38
CA ASP A 41 -15.89 5.16 -5.72
C ASP A 41 -15.93 4.02 -6.76
N THR A 42 -17.03 3.28 -6.78
CA THR A 42 -17.26 2.13 -7.65
C THR A 42 -17.00 2.44 -9.13
N ARG A 43 -17.42 3.62 -9.62
CA ARG A 43 -17.29 3.95 -11.03
C ARG A 43 -15.83 4.18 -11.39
N THR A 44 -15.11 4.90 -10.54
CA THR A 44 -13.67 5.13 -10.68
C THR A 44 -12.87 3.81 -10.67
N ILE A 45 -13.25 2.84 -9.82
CA ILE A 45 -12.64 1.50 -9.82
C ILE A 45 -12.84 0.81 -11.18
N ILE A 46 -14.10 0.68 -11.64
CA ILE A 46 -14.44 0.02 -12.90
C ILE A 46 -13.68 0.64 -14.07
N ASP A 47 -13.80 1.96 -14.22
CA ASP A 47 -13.21 2.67 -15.34
C ASP A 47 -11.68 2.59 -15.32
N THR A 48 -11.06 2.52 -14.15
CA THR A 48 -9.60 2.33 -14.01
C THR A 48 -9.19 0.91 -14.39
N LEU A 49 -9.84 -0.12 -13.85
CA LEU A 49 -9.54 -1.52 -14.17
C LEU A 49 -9.64 -1.79 -15.68
N MET A 50 -10.63 -1.20 -16.35
CA MET A 50 -10.77 -1.29 -17.81
C MET A 50 -9.70 -0.48 -18.57
N ALA A 51 -9.29 0.67 -18.04
CA ALA A 51 -8.39 1.59 -18.75
C ALA A 51 -6.92 1.17 -18.71
N VAL A 52 -6.50 0.38 -17.73
CA VAL A 52 -5.12 -0.08 -17.51
C VAL A 52 -5.05 -1.59 -17.29
N GLU A 53 -5.86 -2.36 -18.03
CA GLU A 53 -6.01 -3.82 -17.91
C GLU A 53 -4.69 -4.61 -18.04
N ASP A 54 -3.64 -3.99 -18.59
CA ASP A 54 -2.34 -4.57 -18.83
C ASP A 54 -1.34 -4.41 -17.67
N VAL A 55 -1.75 -3.77 -16.57
CA VAL A 55 -0.97 -3.67 -15.33
C VAL A 55 -1.82 -3.98 -14.09
N PRO A 56 -1.21 -4.50 -13.01
CA PRO A 56 -1.93 -4.68 -11.76
C PRO A 56 -2.42 -3.34 -11.18
N VAL A 57 -3.59 -3.36 -10.56
CA VAL A 57 -4.18 -2.22 -9.85
C VAL A 57 -4.42 -2.64 -8.40
N VAL A 58 -3.74 -1.96 -7.48
CA VAL A 58 -3.94 -2.04 -6.02
C VAL A 58 -4.98 -1.01 -5.64
N ILE A 59 -6.08 -1.44 -5.01
CA ILE A 59 -7.20 -0.55 -4.67
C ILE A 59 -7.18 -0.27 -3.16
N MET A 60 -7.20 1.02 -2.82
CA MET A 60 -7.26 1.46 -1.42
C MET A 60 -8.55 1.02 -0.75
N VAL A 61 -8.45 0.49 0.47
CA VAL A 61 -9.58 0.22 1.36
C VAL A 61 -9.34 0.98 2.66
N ARG A 62 -9.86 2.21 2.70
CA ARG A 62 -9.73 3.12 3.84
C ARG A 62 -10.96 4.04 3.92
N PRO A 63 -11.81 3.89 4.94
CA PRO A 63 -13.14 4.51 4.95
C PRO A 63 -13.11 6.01 5.23
N ARG A 64 -12.07 6.52 5.90
CA ARG A 64 -11.88 7.94 6.23
C ARG A 64 -10.41 8.31 6.42
N GLY A 65 -10.15 9.62 6.40
CA GLY A 65 -8.85 10.18 6.73
C GLY A 65 -8.57 10.17 8.23
N GLY A 66 -7.40 10.68 8.62
CA GLY A 66 -6.95 10.72 10.01
C GLY A 66 -6.25 9.43 10.43
N ASP A 67 -6.56 8.94 11.63
CA ASP A 67 -5.97 7.74 12.19
C ASP A 67 -6.39 6.43 11.47
N PHE A 68 -5.84 5.31 11.95
CA PHE A 68 -6.09 3.96 11.46
C PHE A 68 -6.79 3.08 12.51
N ALA A 69 -7.44 3.72 13.51
CA ALA A 69 -8.13 3.04 14.59
C ALA A 69 -9.63 3.08 14.30
N TYR A 70 -10.13 2.05 13.63
CA TYR A 70 -11.51 2.00 13.16
C TYR A 70 -12.46 1.43 14.21
N ASP A 71 -13.71 1.88 14.20
CA ASP A 71 -14.79 1.24 14.96
C ASP A 71 -15.46 0.11 14.17
N ASP A 72 -16.41 -0.60 14.78
CA ASP A 72 -17.09 -1.73 14.15
C ASP A 72 -17.85 -1.34 12.87
N ALA A 73 -18.42 -0.14 12.80
CA ALA A 73 -19.14 0.33 11.62
C ALA A 73 -18.18 0.64 10.47
N GLU A 74 -17.02 1.23 10.79
CA GLU A 74 -15.96 1.51 9.83
C GLU A 74 -15.31 0.21 9.32
N LEU A 75 -15.10 -0.78 10.19
CA LEU A 75 -14.62 -2.11 9.78
C LEU A 75 -15.64 -2.86 8.92
N GLN A 76 -16.94 -2.71 9.18
CA GLN A 76 -17.99 -3.24 8.30
C GLN A 76 -17.94 -2.56 6.92
N GLN A 77 -17.79 -1.23 6.86
CA GLN A 77 -17.64 -0.50 5.60
C GLN A 77 -16.41 -0.97 4.79
N MET A 78 -15.31 -1.30 5.47
CA MET A 78 -14.13 -1.85 4.82
C MET A 78 -14.39 -3.25 4.24
N GLN A 79 -15.09 -4.13 4.95
CA GLN A 79 -15.51 -5.44 4.43
C GLN A 79 -16.44 -5.29 3.22
N ASP A 80 -17.43 -4.40 3.29
CA ASP A 80 -18.33 -4.12 2.16
C ASP A 80 -17.55 -3.60 0.94
N SER A 81 -16.51 -2.79 1.17
CA SER A 81 -15.61 -2.31 0.11
C SER A 81 -14.80 -3.44 -0.51
N LEU A 82 -14.29 -4.39 0.30
CA LEU A 82 -13.59 -5.58 -0.20
C LEU A 82 -14.48 -6.44 -1.09
N GLN A 83 -15.71 -6.72 -0.63
CA GLN A 83 -16.70 -7.46 -1.43
C GLN A 83 -16.97 -6.75 -2.75
N GLN A 84 -17.21 -5.44 -2.71
CA GLN A 84 -17.45 -4.67 -3.92
C GLN A 84 -16.24 -4.72 -4.86
N ILE A 85 -15.02 -4.56 -4.36
CA ILE A 85 -13.80 -4.61 -5.18
C ILE A 85 -13.67 -5.98 -5.87
N ALA A 86 -13.92 -7.07 -5.15
CA ALA A 86 -13.90 -8.42 -5.69
C ALA A 86 -14.96 -8.63 -6.78
N ASP A 87 -16.19 -8.18 -6.55
CA ASP A 87 -17.30 -8.27 -7.52
C ASP A 87 -17.01 -7.51 -8.83
N LEU A 88 -16.20 -6.45 -8.75
CA LEU A 88 -15.76 -5.65 -9.90
C LEU A 88 -14.54 -6.25 -10.62
N GLY A 89 -13.99 -7.36 -10.14
CA GLY A 89 -12.80 -8.01 -10.71
C GLY A 89 -11.47 -7.44 -10.25
N GLY A 90 -11.46 -6.67 -9.15
CA GLY A 90 -10.23 -6.28 -8.47
C GLY A 90 -9.45 -7.50 -7.96
N GLN A 91 -8.13 -7.38 -7.88
CA GLN A 91 -7.24 -8.49 -7.48
C GLN A 91 -6.33 -8.13 -6.32
N TYR A 92 -6.03 -6.85 -6.12
CA TYR A 92 -5.09 -6.38 -5.10
C TYR A 92 -5.73 -5.26 -4.31
N VAL A 93 -5.62 -5.33 -2.98
CA VAL A 93 -6.16 -4.34 -2.05
C VAL A 93 -5.10 -3.91 -1.05
N THR A 94 -5.23 -2.68 -0.57
CA THR A 94 -4.31 -2.14 0.43
C THR A 94 -5.08 -1.52 1.59
N PHE A 95 -4.72 -1.91 2.81
CA PHE A 95 -5.32 -1.43 4.05
C PHE A 95 -4.39 -1.69 5.25
N GLY A 96 -4.76 -1.17 6.42
CA GLY A 96 -4.03 -1.40 7.67
C GLY A 96 -4.76 -0.81 8.86
N VAL A 97 -4.84 -1.56 9.95
CA VAL A 97 -5.53 -1.13 11.18
C VAL A 97 -4.51 -1.05 12.31
N VAL A 98 -4.37 0.13 12.88
CA VAL A 98 -3.38 0.42 13.93
C VAL A 98 -4.05 1.22 15.03
N ARG A 99 -3.91 0.74 16.27
CA ARG A 99 -4.47 1.35 17.47
C ARG A 99 -3.38 1.50 18.50
N ASN A 100 -3.24 2.69 19.09
CA ASN A 100 -2.24 2.97 20.12
C ASN A 100 -0.81 2.56 19.72
N HIS A 101 -0.41 2.85 18.48
CA HIS A 101 0.90 2.46 17.92
C HIS A 101 1.17 0.95 17.85
N GLN A 102 0.12 0.13 17.86
CA GLN A 102 0.20 -1.32 17.69
C GLN A 102 -0.72 -1.75 16.54
N LEU A 103 -0.31 -2.80 15.82
CA LEU A 103 -1.21 -3.44 14.86
C LEU A 103 -2.44 -3.96 15.61
N ASP A 104 -3.63 -3.63 15.13
CA ASP A 104 -4.87 -4.20 15.64
C ASP A 104 -5.04 -5.60 15.02
N PHE A 105 -4.48 -6.62 15.68
CA PHE A 105 -4.38 -7.97 15.14
C PHE A 105 -5.76 -8.59 14.83
N ASP A 106 -6.76 -8.35 15.69
CA ASP A 106 -8.10 -8.89 15.49
C ASP A 106 -8.78 -8.25 14.28
N ALA A 107 -8.71 -6.92 14.16
CA ALA A 107 -9.26 -6.21 13.01
C ALA A 107 -8.52 -6.53 11.70
N MET A 108 -7.19 -6.65 11.75
CA MET A 108 -6.39 -7.06 10.59
C MET A 108 -6.73 -8.49 10.16
N MET A 109 -6.84 -9.43 11.10
CA MET A 109 -7.19 -10.81 10.80
C MET A 109 -8.59 -10.92 10.19
N LEU A 110 -9.56 -10.15 10.71
CA LEU A 110 -10.91 -10.06 10.14
C LEU A 110 -10.87 -9.65 8.65
N LEU A 111 -10.17 -8.55 8.34
CA LEU A 111 -10.10 -8.02 6.98
C LEU A 111 -9.27 -8.90 6.04
N ILE A 112 -8.15 -9.47 6.51
CA ILE A 112 -7.30 -10.38 5.73
C ILE A 112 -8.07 -11.65 5.37
N ASN A 113 -8.76 -12.27 6.34
CA ASN A 113 -9.53 -13.48 6.08
C ASN A 113 -10.63 -13.22 5.04
N HIS A 114 -11.35 -12.11 5.19
CA HIS A 114 -12.39 -11.73 4.23
C HIS A 114 -11.82 -11.46 2.83
N ALA A 115 -10.70 -10.73 2.73
CA ALA A 115 -10.01 -10.50 1.46
C ALA A 115 -9.59 -11.82 0.78
N HIS A 116 -9.05 -12.78 1.55
CA HIS A 116 -8.63 -14.08 1.02
C HIS A 116 -9.81 -14.97 0.59
N GLU A 117 -10.93 -14.95 1.32
CA GLU A 117 -12.18 -15.61 0.90
C GLU A 117 -12.66 -15.09 -0.47
N LEU A 118 -12.40 -13.81 -0.74
CA LEU A 118 -12.69 -13.13 -2.00
C LEU A 118 -11.58 -13.24 -3.05
N HIS A 119 -10.51 -14.00 -2.77
CA HIS A 119 -9.33 -14.16 -3.62
C HIS A 119 -8.58 -12.87 -3.95
N LEU A 120 -8.60 -11.90 -3.02
CA LEU A 120 -7.84 -10.66 -3.12
C LEU A 120 -6.47 -10.81 -2.46
N GLU A 121 -5.41 -10.30 -3.10
CA GLU A 121 -4.09 -10.17 -2.49
C GLU A 121 -4.01 -8.89 -1.65
N VAL A 122 -3.46 -9.02 -0.44
CA VAL A 122 -3.41 -7.94 0.55
C VAL A 122 -2.03 -7.27 0.61
N ILE A 123 -2.04 -5.95 0.65
CA ILE A 123 -0.90 -5.07 0.90
C ILE A 123 -1.16 -4.28 2.19
N MET A 124 -0.14 -4.15 3.03
CA MET A 124 -0.18 -3.26 4.19
C MET A 124 0.27 -1.86 3.75
N HIS A 125 -0.62 -0.86 3.83
CA HIS A 125 -0.27 0.53 3.50
C HIS A 125 0.53 1.23 4.63
N MET A 126 0.81 2.53 4.48
CA MET A 126 1.61 3.36 5.40
C MET A 126 1.11 3.45 6.85
N ALA A 127 -0.05 2.88 7.21
CA ALA A 127 -0.35 2.64 8.63
C ALA A 127 0.75 1.87 9.36
N PHE A 128 1.56 1.08 8.64
CA PHE A 128 2.73 0.42 9.21
C PHE A 128 3.70 1.41 9.88
N ASP A 129 3.86 2.61 9.34
CA ASP A 129 4.73 3.65 9.90
C ASP A 129 4.19 4.23 11.23
N HIS A 130 2.92 3.99 11.55
CA HIS A 130 2.31 4.40 12.82
C HIS A 130 2.53 3.38 13.95
N ILE A 131 3.07 2.20 13.64
CA ILE A 131 3.41 1.15 14.61
C ILE A 131 4.73 1.50 15.29
N ALA A 132 4.79 1.30 16.61
CA ALA A 132 6.01 1.50 17.39
C ALA A 132 7.18 0.69 16.80
N GLN A 133 8.34 1.33 16.63
CA GLN A 133 9.48 0.77 15.91
C GLN A 133 9.96 -0.57 16.49
N GLU A 134 9.93 -0.73 17.82
CA GLU A 134 10.28 -1.96 18.51
C GLU A 134 9.34 -3.14 18.21
N SER A 135 8.13 -2.86 17.72
CA SER A 135 7.13 -3.88 17.37
C SER A 135 7.10 -4.21 15.88
N GLN A 136 7.69 -3.37 15.02
CA GLN A 136 7.62 -3.52 13.56
C GLN A 136 8.16 -4.86 13.07
N GLN A 137 9.25 -5.39 13.64
CA GLN A 137 9.80 -6.69 13.23
C GLN A 137 8.82 -7.85 13.49
N ASN A 138 8.19 -7.88 14.66
CA ASN A 138 7.20 -8.91 15.00
C ASN A 138 5.95 -8.78 14.10
N VAL A 139 5.56 -7.55 13.79
CA VAL A 139 4.45 -7.27 12.87
C VAL A 139 4.76 -7.74 11.45
N MET A 140 5.98 -7.52 10.94
CA MET A 140 6.38 -8.03 9.63
C MET A 140 6.27 -9.56 9.57
N GLN A 141 6.75 -10.26 10.60
CA GLN A 141 6.62 -11.72 10.67
C GLN A 141 5.13 -12.14 10.64
N TRP A 142 4.30 -11.50 11.47
CA TRP A 142 2.87 -11.81 11.52
C TRP A 142 2.18 -11.53 10.17
N LEU A 143 2.46 -10.40 9.52
CA LEU A 143 1.90 -10.06 8.21
C LEU A 143 2.30 -11.09 7.15
N SER A 144 3.57 -11.53 7.17
CA SER A 144 4.05 -12.60 6.28
C SER A 144 3.35 -13.93 6.53
N ASP A 145 3.18 -14.32 7.80
CA ASP A 145 2.48 -15.56 8.18
C ASP A 145 1.00 -15.55 7.76
N HIS A 146 0.41 -14.36 7.63
CA HIS A 146 -0.94 -14.13 7.14
C HIS A 146 -0.97 -13.72 5.66
N HIS A 147 0.06 -14.07 4.89
CA HIS A 147 0.14 -13.94 3.43
C HIS A 147 -0.04 -12.52 2.87
N VAL A 148 0.17 -11.49 3.68
CA VAL A 148 0.32 -10.11 3.17
C VAL A 148 1.57 -10.05 2.31
N LYS A 149 1.44 -9.48 1.10
CA LYS A 149 2.50 -9.57 0.07
C LYS A 149 3.53 -8.47 0.18
N ARG A 150 3.09 -7.28 0.59
CA ARG A 150 3.91 -6.07 0.60
C ARG A 150 3.58 -5.19 1.80
N ILE A 151 4.58 -4.46 2.26
CA ILE A 151 4.43 -3.33 3.19
C ILE A 151 4.88 -2.07 2.46
N LEU A 152 3.95 -1.14 2.24
CA LEU A 152 4.26 0.23 1.84
C LEU A 152 4.65 1.01 3.09
N THR A 153 5.89 1.52 3.11
CA THR A 153 6.46 2.20 4.28
C THR A 153 7.33 3.37 3.85
N HIS A 154 7.25 4.45 4.63
CA HIS A 154 8.15 5.58 4.55
C HIS A 154 9.43 5.36 5.37
N GLY A 155 9.40 4.41 6.33
CA GLY A 155 10.48 4.14 7.28
C GLY A 155 10.45 5.04 8.50
N GLY A 156 9.38 5.83 8.68
CA GLY A 156 9.24 6.81 9.75
C GLY A 156 8.12 7.82 9.45
N MET A 157 8.18 8.98 10.11
CA MET A 157 7.20 10.06 9.96
C MET A 157 7.36 10.81 8.62
N LEU A 158 6.25 11.06 7.92
CA LEU A 158 6.21 11.65 6.56
C LEU A 158 6.80 13.07 6.46
N GLU A 159 6.93 13.78 7.57
CA GLU A 159 7.57 15.10 7.61
C GLU A 159 9.09 15.03 7.40
N THR A 160 9.70 13.87 7.62
CA THR A 160 11.13 13.65 7.38
C THR A 160 11.32 13.26 5.92
N PRO A 161 12.30 13.81 5.19
CA PRO A 161 12.58 13.33 3.84
C PRO A 161 12.94 11.84 3.84
N ILE A 162 12.35 11.03 2.95
CA ILE A 162 12.64 9.59 2.87
C ILE A 162 14.14 9.28 2.68
N THR A 163 14.89 10.21 2.09
CA THR A 163 16.34 10.06 1.91
C THR A 163 17.12 10.07 3.23
N ASP A 164 16.53 10.59 4.29
CA ASP A 164 17.11 10.67 5.61
C ASP A 164 16.71 9.45 6.47
N LEU A 165 15.74 8.65 6.01
CA LEU A 165 15.22 7.43 6.65
C LEU A 165 15.75 6.13 6.01
N LEU A 166 16.81 6.23 5.19
CA LEU A 166 17.33 5.08 4.46
C LEU A 166 17.92 4.00 5.40
N SER A 167 18.42 4.36 6.58
CA SER A 167 18.91 3.41 7.58
C SER A 167 17.80 2.56 8.19
N GLU A 168 16.67 3.20 8.49
CA GLU A 168 15.47 2.59 9.05
C GLU A 168 14.86 1.66 8.01
N LEU A 169 14.68 2.14 6.78
CA LEU A 169 14.22 1.33 5.66
C LEU A 169 15.16 0.15 5.37
N GLN A 170 16.48 0.35 5.44
CA GLN A 170 17.44 -0.75 5.25
C GLN A 170 17.29 -1.82 6.32
N THR A 171 17.00 -1.43 7.56
CA THR A 171 16.75 -2.37 8.66
C THR A 171 15.51 -3.20 8.38
N LEU A 172 14.41 -2.56 7.93
CA LEU A 172 13.19 -3.26 7.53
C LEU A 172 13.44 -4.23 6.37
N VAL A 173 14.12 -3.79 5.31
CA VAL A 173 14.47 -4.65 4.15
C VAL A 173 15.30 -5.86 4.59
N ASN A 174 16.30 -5.66 5.44
CA ASN A 174 17.20 -6.74 5.87
C ASN A 174 16.54 -7.76 6.80
N THR A 175 15.49 -7.34 7.52
CA THR A 175 14.78 -8.16 8.50
C THR A 175 13.42 -8.65 8.02
N SER A 176 13.01 -8.27 6.81
CA SER A 176 11.77 -8.71 6.20
C SER A 176 11.80 -10.21 5.92
N PRO A 177 10.72 -10.95 6.21
CA PRO A 177 10.56 -12.34 5.80
C PRO A 177 10.68 -12.52 4.27
N PRO A 178 11.12 -13.69 3.76
CA PRO A 178 11.38 -13.91 2.33
C PRO A 178 10.20 -13.62 1.39
N ASP A 179 8.96 -13.84 1.86
CA ASP A 179 7.75 -13.69 1.05
C ASP A 179 7.04 -12.34 1.27
N LEU A 180 7.66 -11.42 2.03
CA LEU A 180 7.14 -10.10 2.32
C LEU A 180 8.05 -9.03 1.71
N THR A 181 7.52 -8.30 0.73
CA THR A 181 8.28 -7.24 0.06
C THR A 181 8.14 -5.92 0.80
N ILE A 182 9.27 -5.27 1.11
CA ILE A 182 9.28 -3.88 1.59
C ILE A 182 9.25 -2.94 0.39
N LEU A 183 8.21 -2.12 0.32
CA LEU A 183 7.94 -1.15 -0.73
C LEU A 183 8.16 0.27 -0.20
N PRO A 184 9.31 0.91 -0.46
CA PRO A 184 9.54 2.27 -0.01
C PRO A 184 8.61 3.26 -0.75
N GLY A 185 7.98 4.15 0.01
CA GLY A 185 7.05 5.16 -0.48
C GLY A 185 7.00 6.43 0.37
N GLY A 186 6.22 7.43 -0.06
CA GLY A 186 6.19 8.75 0.57
C GLY A 186 7.44 9.58 0.22
N GLY A 187 7.39 10.35 -0.86
CA GLY A 187 8.54 11.17 -1.29
C GLY A 187 9.51 10.49 -2.27
N VAL A 188 9.21 9.28 -2.73
CA VAL A 188 9.91 8.68 -3.88
C VAL A 188 9.38 9.28 -5.18
N THR A 189 10.29 9.67 -6.06
CA THR A 189 10.04 10.34 -7.34
C THR A 189 10.98 9.80 -8.41
N VAL A 190 10.73 10.12 -9.69
CA VAL A 190 11.66 9.81 -10.80
C VAL A 190 13.11 10.20 -10.47
N ALA A 191 13.31 11.34 -9.79
CA ALA A 191 14.63 11.90 -9.53
C ALA A 191 15.45 11.12 -8.48
N ASN A 192 14.81 10.49 -7.49
CA ASN A 192 15.50 9.81 -6.40
C ASN A 192 15.29 8.28 -6.39
N ALA A 193 14.31 7.74 -7.12
CA ALA A 193 13.95 6.33 -7.09
C ALA A 193 15.14 5.38 -7.31
N GLN A 194 15.96 5.64 -8.33
CA GLN A 194 17.10 4.77 -8.65
C GLN A 194 18.17 4.76 -7.55
N ARG A 195 18.38 5.91 -6.89
CA ARG A 195 19.29 6.01 -5.75
C ARG A 195 18.76 5.23 -4.56
N ILE A 196 17.48 5.43 -4.22
CA ILE A 196 16.82 4.73 -3.10
C ILE A 196 16.85 3.21 -3.32
N ALA A 197 16.45 2.74 -4.50
CA ALA A 197 16.48 1.32 -4.85
C ALA A 197 17.88 0.71 -4.78
N ASN A 198 18.91 1.45 -5.24
CA ASN A 198 20.30 1.01 -5.14
C ASN A 198 20.78 0.91 -3.70
N THR A 199 20.47 1.90 -2.87
CA THR A 199 20.87 1.91 -1.46
C THR A 199 20.22 0.77 -0.71
N LEU A 200 18.89 0.64 -0.82
CA LEU A 200 18.09 -0.33 -0.06
C LEU A 200 18.21 -1.75 -0.58
N GLY A 201 18.65 -1.93 -1.83
CA GLY A 201 18.67 -3.25 -2.48
C GLY A 201 17.30 -3.72 -2.96
N VAL A 202 16.30 -2.83 -3.05
CA VAL A 202 14.93 -3.18 -3.49
C VAL A 202 14.76 -3.03 -5.00
N THR A 203 13.73 -3.69 -5.53
CA THR A 203 13.38 -3.68 -6.97
C THR A 203 12.01 -3.06 -7.24
N GLU A 204 11.20 -2.79 -6.21
CA GLU A 204 9.91 -2.11 -6.29
C GLU A 204 9.97 -0.77 -5.54
N VAL A 205 9.30 0.25 -6.08
CA VAL A 205 9.20 1.59 -5.47
C VAL A 205 7.83 2.19 -5.72
N HIS A 206 7.33 2.98 -4.77
CA HIS A 206 6.00 3.59 -4.82
C HIS A 206 6.08 5.12 -4.79
N GLY A 207 5.30 5.81 -5.62
CA GLY A 207 5.13 7.26 -5.45
C GLY A 207 4.17 7.92 -6.45
N SER A 208 3.62 9.08 -6.07
CA SER A 208 2.73 9.88 -6.91
C SER A 208 3.43 10.61 -8.07
N LYS A 209 4.77 10.70 -8.04
CA LYS A 209 5.61 11.30 -9.09
C LYS A 209 6.71 10.32 -9.54
N ILE A 210 6.38 9.04 -9.61
CA ILE A 210 7.34 7.96 -9.87
C ILE A 210 7.64 7.75 -11.37
N VAL A 211 6.80 8.31 -12.25
CA VAL A 211 6.90 8.27 -13.72
C VAL A 211 6.54 9.60 -14.37
#